data_AF-A0A3N2ML87-F1
#
_entry.id   AF-A0A3N2ML87-F1
#
_cell.length_a   1.000
_cell.length_b   1.000
_cell.length_c   1.000
_cell.angle_alpha   90.00
_cell.angle_beta   90.00
_cell.angle_gamma   90.00
#
_symmetry.space_group_name_H-M   'P 1'
#
loop_
_entity.id
_entity.type
_entity.pdbx_description
1 polymer ?
#
loop_
_entity_poly.entity_id
_entity_poly.type
_entity_poly.pdbx_seq_one_letter_code
_entity_poly.pdbx_strand_id
1 'polypeptide(L)'
;MNGGLLLETAKWRDVVELGLCMAIHDVCNDSQFENCTPLDFANFLNVREEAKSIAVLPKEKLRVCYMVFAVASNISPRKEAETWARLFLQRCGIARSYYDKHRSDICAGHATEDNRNYRKSIDEAIEEWRSRRRIP
;
A
#
# COMPACT_ATOMS: atom_id res chain seq x y z
N MET A 1 9.84 20.32 26.70
CA MET A 1 9.88 19.59 25.41
C MET A 1 8.99 20.35 24.44
N ASN A 2 9.55 20.74 23.29
CA ASN A 2 9.00 21.80 22.43
C ASN A 2 7.87 21.23 21.54
N GLY A 3 6.61 21.59 21.80
CA GLY A 3 5.44 21.03 21.11
C GLY A 3 5.45 21.24 19.58
N GLY A 4 6.11 22.30 19.10
CA GLY A 4 6.28 22.56 17.66
C GLY A 4 7.13 21.51 16.94
N LEU A 5 8.21 21.03 17.58
CA LEU A 5 9.07 19.99 17.00
C LEU A 5 8.34 18.65 16.92
N LEU A 6 7.52 18.32 17.93
CA LEU A 6 6.69 17.11 17.92
C LEU A 6 5.65 17.13 16.80
N LEU A 7 4.99 18.27 16.57
CA LEU A 7 4.03 18.48 15.47
C LEU A 7 4.71 18.42 14.08
N GLU A 8 5.90 18.99 13.93
CA GLU A 8 6.68 18.84 12.69
C GLU A 8 7.12 17.40 12.47
N THR A 9 7.64 16.70 13.48
CA THR A 9 8.02 15.29 13.35
C THR A 9 6.83 14.37 13.06
N ALA A 10 5.62 14.72 13.50
CA ALA A 10 4.41 13.97 13.18
C ALA A 10 4.05 14.05 11.68
N LYS A 11 4.41 15.13 10.98
CA LYS A 11 4.24 15.23 9.51
C LYS A 11 5.16 14.28 8.75
N TRP A 12 6.29 13.90 9.36
CA TRP A 12 7.28 12.98 8.80
C TRP A 12 7.11 11.54 9.26
N ARG A 13 6.08 11.26 10.08
CA ARG A 13 5.84 9.91 10.56
C ARG A 13 5.29 9.06 9.43
N ASP A 14 5.95 7.94 9.17
CA ASP A 14 5.45 6.95 8.24
C ASP A 14 4.16 6.32 8.79
N VAL A 15 3.11 6.38 7.96
CA VAL A 15 1.83 5.70 8.21
C VAL A 15 1.96 4.20 7.91
N VAL A 16 2.73 3.88 6.87
CA VAL A 16 3.09 2.52 6.47
C VAL A 16 4.56 2.30 6.79
N GLU A 17 4.85 1.35 7.69
CA GLU A 17 6.21 1.05 8.11
C GLU A 17 7.13 0.73 6.92
N LEU A 18 8.38 1.18 7.00
CA LEU A 18 9.36 1.02 5.92
C LEU A 18 9.52 -0.43 5.47
N GLY A 19 9.58 -1.38 6.41
CA GLY A 19 9.68 -2.80 6.09
C GLY A 19 8.49 -3.32 5.26
N LEU A 20 7.28 -2.82 5.51
CA LEU A 20 6.11 -3.17 4.72
C LEU A 20 6.16 -2.48 3.35
N CYS A 21 6.64 -1.24 3.29
CA CYS A 21 6.85 -0.55 2.00
C CYS A 21 7.78 -1.34 1.08
N MET A 22 8.90 -1.86 1.61
CA MET A 22 9.85 -2.68 0.84
C MET A 22 9.21 -3.98 0.37
N ALA A 23 8.51 -4.69 1.26
CA ALA A 23 7.85 -5.94 0.93
C ALA A 23 6.80 -5.78 -0.19
N ILE A 24 6.06 -4.67 -0.20
CA ILE A 24 5.10 -4.37 -1.28
C ILE A 24 5.81 -3.91 -2.55
N HIS A 25 6.89 -3.14 -2.45
CA HIS A 25 7.69 -2.75 -3.61
C HIS A 25 8.22 -3.97 -4.37
N ASP A 26 8.79 -4.95 -3.66
CA ASP A 26 9.33 -6.18 -4.26
C ASP A 26 8.29 -6.97 -5.06
N VAL A 27 7.01 -6.94 -4.63
CA VAL A 27 5.91 -7.62 -5.34
C VAL A 27 5.37 -6.79 -6.50
N CYS A 28 5.27 -5.46 -6.34
CA CYS A 28 4.49 -4.61 -7.23
C CYS A 28 5.30 -3.80 -8.25
N ASN A 29 6.60 -3.63 -8.04
CA ASN A 29 7.46 -2.83 -8.91
C ASN A 29 7.56 -3.46 -10.31
N ASP A 30 7.44 -2.64 -11.35
CA ASP A 30 7.47 -3.07 -12.75
C ASP A 30 6.36 -4.08 -13.15
N SER A 31 5.32 -4.21 -12.32
CA SER A 31 4.20 -5.14 -12.52
C SER A 31 2.83 -4.50 -12.28
N GLN A 32 2.62 -3.88 -11.12
CA GLN A 32 1.40 -3.10 -10.82
C GLN A 32 1.64 -1.60 -10.98
N PHE A 33 2.86 -1.17 -10.72
CA PHE A 33 3.31 0.21 -10.84
C PHE A 33 4.50 0.30 -11.80
N GLU A 34 4.68 1.46 -12.40
CA GLU A 34 5.91 1.75 -13.16
C GLU A 34 7.16 1.55 -12.29
N ASN A 35 8.26 1.14 -12.93
CA ASN A 35 9.53 0.92 -12.26
C ASN A 35 10.00 2.18 -11.50
N CYS A 36 10.34 2.00 -10.23
CA CYS A 36 10.76 3.06 -9.32
C CYS A 36 11.75 2.52 -8.28
N THR A 37 12.47 3.42 -7.61
CA THR A 37 13.33 3.00 -6.50
C THR A 37 12.49 2.62 -5.28
N PRO A 38 13.00 1.75 -4.38
CA PRO A 38 12.29 1.44 -3.14
C PRO A 38 11.99 2.68 -2.29
N LEU A 39 12.89 3.68 -2.28
CA LEU A 39 12.69 4.93 -1.57
C LEU A 39 11.56 5.78 -2.17
N ASP A 40 11.52 5.89 -3.51
CA ASP A 40 10.42 6.58 -4.20
C ASP A 40 9.08 5.92 -3.89
N PHE A 41 9.05 4.57 -3.92
CA PHE A 41 7.85 3.81 -3.61
C PHE A 41 7.42 3.99 -2.16
N ALA A 42 8.33 3.95 -1.19
CA ALA A 42 8.01 4.17 0.22
C ALA A 42 7.45 5.58 0.47
N ASN A 43 8.01 6.61 -0.17
CA ASN A 43 7.48 7.98 -0.10
C ASN A 43 6.08 8.08 -0.73
N PHE A 44 5.90 7.43 -1.88
CA PHE A 44 4.62 7.39 -2.60
C PHE A 44 3.53 6.65 -1.79
N LEU A 45 3.87 5.48 -1.24
CA LEU A 45 2.98 4.67 -0.40
C LEU A 45 2.62 5.40 0.89
N ASN A 46 3.55 6.14 1.50
CA ASN A 46 3.27 7.00 2.66
C ASN A 46 2.57 8.31 2.31
N VAL A 47 2.20 8.55 1.05
CA VAL A 47 1.44 9.73 0.61
C VAL A 47 2.19 11.04 0.94
N ARG A 48 3.54 11.04 0.92
CA ARG A 48 4.34 12.24 1.20
C ARG A 48 4.11 13.32 0.13
N GLU A 49 4.03 14.57 0.54
CA GLU A 49 3.64 15.69 -0.33
C GLU A 49 4.55 15.80 -1.56
N GLU A 50 5.85 15.65 -1.35
CA GLU A 50 6.92 15.73 -2.35
C GLU A 50 7.22 14.39 -3.03
N ALA A 51 6.45 13.34 -2.74
CA ALA A 51 6.66 12.04 -3.35
C ALA A 51 6.45 12.11 -4.87
N LYS A 52 7.41 11.55 -5.62
CA LYS A 52 7.29 11.35 -7.06
C LYS A 52 5.99 10.59 -7.36
N SER A 53 5.27 11.03 -8.39
CA SER A 53 4.13 10.26 -8.90
C SER A 53 4.61 8.97 -9.55
N ILE A 54 3.98 7.86 -9.22
CA ILE A 54 4.26 6.53 -9.78
C ILE A 54 2.96 6.03 -10.40
N ALA A 55 2.94 5.82 -11.71
CA ALA A 55 1.71 5.43 -12.38
C ALA A 55 1.34 3.96 -12.09
N VAL A 56 0.04 3.70 -11.93
CA VAL A 56 -0.52 2.35 -11.98
C VAL A 56 -0.50 1.89 -13.43
N LEU A 57 0.06 0.70 -13.69
CA LEU A 57 0.11 0.16 -15.05
C LEU A 57 -1.29 -0.19 -15.58
N PRO A 58 -1.49 -0.21 -16.92
CA PRO A 58 -2.77 -0.52 -17.52
C PRO A 58 -3.32 -1.87 -17.03
N LYS A 59 -4.63 -1.93 -16.73
CA LYS A 59 -5.35 -3.12 -16.24
C LYS A 59 -4.99 -3.59 -14.81
N GLU A 60 -4.14 -2.86 -14.09
CA GLU A 60 -3.71 -3.22 -12.73
C GLU A 60 -4.59 -2.67 -11.61
N LYS A 61 -5.62 -1.85 -11.92
CA LYS A 61 -6.48 -1.19 -10.92
C LYS A 61 -7.07 -2.16 -9.89
N LEU A 62 -7.48 -3.35 -10.32
CA LEU A 62 -8.05 -4.37 -9.43
C LEU A 62 -7.00 -4.89 -8.43
N ARG A 63 -5.78 -5.19 -8.91
CA ARG A 63 -4.67 -5.66 -8.08
C ARG A 63 -4.17 -4.59 -7.11
N VAL A 64 -4.15 -3.33 -7.54
CA VAL A 64 -3.88 -2.19 -6.64
C VAL A 64 -4.97 -2.04 -5.58
N CYS A 65 -6.26 -2.24 -5.91
CA CYS A 65 -7.32 -2.22 -4.90
C CYS A 65 -7.13 -3.30 -3.83
N TYR A 66 -6.73 -4.51 -4.21
CA TYR A 66 -6.41 -5.56 -3.24
C TYR A 66 -5.21 -5.18 -2.37
N MET A 67 -4.12 -4.68 -2.96
CA MET A 67 -2.95 -4.24 -2.21
C MET A 67 -3.30 -3.16 -1.18
N VAL A 68 -4.10 -2.16 -1.56
CA VAL A 68 -4.56 -1.13 -0.62
C VAL A 68 -5.36 -1.73 0.54
N PHE A 69 -6.26 -2.66 0.26
CA PHE A 69 -7.02 -3.36 1.30
C PHE A 69 -6.11 -4.15 2.26
N ALA A 70 -5.12 -4.87 1.71
CA ALA A 70 -4.19 -5.69 2.49
C ALA A 70 -3.25 -4.83 3.36
N VAL A 71 -2.67 -3.75 2.80
CA VAL A 71 -1.81 -2.82 3.54
C VAL A 71 -2.60 -2.07 4.60
N ALA A 72 -3.81 -1.57 4.31
CA ALA A 72 -4.65 -0.87 5.29
C ALA A 72 -4.95 -1.72 6.53
N SER A 73 -5.05 -3.05 6.38
CA SER A 73 -5.27 -3.99 7.50
C SER A 73 -4.08 -4.08 8.48
N ASN A 74 -2.96 -3.42 8.18
CA ASN A 74 -1.76 -3.35 9.01
C ASN A 74 -1.50 -1.96 9.61
N ILE A 75 -2.37 -0.99 9.34
CA ILE A 75 -2.25 0.38 9.83
C ILE A 75 -3.17 0.57 11.04
N SER A 76 -2.66 1.15 12.12
CA SER A 76 -3.42 1.45 13.33
C SER A 76 -3.14 2.88 13.79
N PRO A 77 -4.18 3.65 14.20
CA PRO A 77 -5.59 3.24 14.34
C PRO A 77 -6.35 3.17 13.02
N ARG A 78 -7.52 2.51 13.02
CA ARG A 78 -8.38 2.33 11.84
C ARG A 78 -8.69 3.63 11.07
N LYS A 79 -8.89 4.75 11.79
CA LYS A 79 -9.13 6.07 11.17
C LYS A 79 -7.95 6.53 10.30
N GLU A 80 -6.73 6.20 10.71
CA GLU A 80 -5.51 6.49 9.96
C GLU A 80 -5.44 5.60 8.72
N ALA A 81 -5.74 4.31 8.84
CA ALA A 81 -5.84 3.38 7.72
C ALA A 81 -6.87 3.84 6.66
N GLU A 82 -8.06 4.29 7.08
CA GLU A 82 -9.10 4.81 6.19
C GLU A 82 -8.67 6.11 5.48
N THR A 83 -7.97 6.99 6.20
CA THR A 83 -7.43 8.24 5.65
C THR A 83 -6.34 7.96 4.62
N TRP A 84 -5.40 7.08 4.98
CA TRP A 84 -4.33 6.61 4.10
C TRP A 84 -4.88 5.99 2.82
N ALA A 85 -5.80 5.03 2.93
CA ALA A 85 -6.38 4.35 1.77
C ALA A 85 -7.06 5.36 0.83
N ARG A 86 -7.83 6.31 1.37
CA ARG A 86 -8.48 7.35 0.56
C ARG A 86 -7.47 8.20 -0.20
N LEU A 87 -6.44 8.69 0.48
CA LEU A 87 -5.43 9.56 -0.15
C LEU A 87 -4.56 8.81 -1.16
N PHE A 88 -4.17 7.57 -0.84
CA PHE A 88 -3.37 6.75 -1.73
C PHE A 88 -4.14 6.34 -3.00
N LEU A 89 -5.43 5.99 -2.88
CA LEU A 89 -6.29 5.72 -4.05
C LEU A 89 -6.43 6.95 -4.96
N GLN A 90 -6.53 8.15 -4.37
CA GLN A 90 -6.54 9.40 -5.12
C GLN A 90 -5.24 9.59 -5.92
N ARG A 91 -4.07 9.33 -5.30
CA ARG A 91 -2.77 9.35 -6.00
C ARG A 91 -2.70 8.34 -7.15
N CYS A 92 -3.31 7.17 -6.97
CA CYS A 92 -3.39 6.12 -7.99
C CYS A 92 -4.40 6.40 -9.11
N GLY A 93 -5.19 7.49 -9.03
CA GLY A 93 -6.28 7.75 -9.99
C GLY A 93 -7.39 6.69 -9.95
N ILE A 94 -7.61 6.07 -8.78
CA ILE A 94 -8.64 5.05 -8.57
C ILE A 94 -9.79 5.67 -7.77
N ALA A 95 -10.99 5.65 -8.36
CA ALA A 95 -12.18 6.16 -7.71
C ALA A 95 -12.53 5.32 -6.48
N ARG A 96 -12.95 5.99 -5.40
CA ARG A 96 -13.37 5.32 -4.16
C ARG A 96 -14.50 4.30 -4.39
N SER A 97 -15.45 4.63 -5.25
CA SER A 97 -16.55 3.74 -5.64
C SER A 97 -16.09 2.46 -6.33
N TYR A 98 -15.03 2.54 -7.16
CA TYR A 98 -14.41 1.37 -7.78
C TYR A 98 -13.74 0.51 -6.69
N TYR A 99 -12.93 1.13 -5.83
CA TYR A 99 -12.26 0.41 -4.74
C TYR A 99 -13.25 -0.32 -3.81
N ASP A 100 -14.29 0.36 -3.34
CA ASP A 100 -15.25 -0.23 -2.41
C ASP A 100 -15.98 -1.45 -3.01
N LYS A 101 -16.19 -1.44 -4.33
CA LYS A 101 -16.81 -2.57 -5.06
C LYS A 101 -15.83 -3.73 -5.31
N HIS A 102 -14.56 -3.43 -5.57
CA HIS A 102 -13.65 -4.40 -6.19
C HIS A 102 -12.49 -4.89 -5.30
N ARG A 103 -12.24 -4.25 -4.15
CA ARG A 103 -11.06 -4.54 -3.31
C ARG A 103 -10.92 -5.98 -2.82
N SER A 104 -11.99 -6.77 -2.86
CA SER A 104 -12.00 -8.18 -2.45
C SER A 104 -12.28 -9.15 -3.61
N ASP A 105 -12.47 -8.68 -4.84
CA ASP A 105 -12.86 -9.56 -5.97
C ASP A 105 -11.77 -10.60 -6.27
N ILE A 106 -10.50 -10.25 -6.05
CA ILE A 106 -9.37 -11.17 -6.18
C ILE A 106 -9.46 -12.34 -5.18
N CYS A 107 -10.19 -12.19 -4.07
CA CYS A 107 -10.40 -13.27 -3.12
C CYS A 107 -11.50 -14.25 -3.53
N ALA A 108 -12.29 -13.92 -4.55
CA ALA A 108 -13.42 -14.75 -4.96
C ALA A 108 -12.96 -16.08 -5.58
N GLY A 109 -13.75 -17.15 -5.38
CA GLY A 109 -13.43 -18.48 -5.92
C GLY A 109 -13.33 -18.53 -7.45
N HIS A 110 -13.92 -17.57 -8.15
CA HIS A 110 -13.87 -17.45 -9.61
C HIS A 110 -12.77 -16.48 -10.10
N ALA A 111 -11.91 -15.96 -9.22
CA ALA A 111 -10.77 -15.13 -9.62
C ALA A 111 -9.84 -15.91 -10.56
N THR A 112 -9.23 -15.23 -11.53
CA THR A 112 -8.26 -15.82 -12.45
C THR A 112 -7.02 -16.34 -11.72
N GLU A 113 -6.26 -17.23 -12.36
CA GLU A 113 -5.01 -17.75 -11.79
C GLU A 113 -4.00 -16.64 -11.48
N ASP A 114 -3.80 -15.69 -12.41
CA ASP A 114 -2.93 -14.53 -12.19
C ASP A 114 -3.32 -13.72 -10.95
N ASN A 115 -4.62 -13.53 -10.73
CA ASN A 115 -5.11 -12.79 -9.57
C ASN A 115 -4.90 -13.58 -8.27
N ARG A 116 -5.09 -14.90 -8.29
CA ARG A 116 -4.80 -15.76 -7.13
C ARG A 116 -3.31 -15.77 -6.79
N ASN A 117 -2.45 -15.86 -7.81
CA ASN A 117 -1.00 -15.83 -7.64
C ASN A 117 -0.54 -14.47 -7.08
N TYR A 118 -1.03 -13.37 -7.65
CA TYR A 118 -0.76 -12.04 -7.13
C TYR A 118 -1.18 -11.86 -5.66
N ARG A 119 -2.42 -12.28 -5.33
CA ARG A 119 -2.89 -12.25 -3.94
C ARG A 119 -1.96 -13.02 -3.03
N LYS A 120 -1.56 -14.23 -3.42
CA LYS A 120 -0.66 -15.07 -2.64
C LYS A 120 0.66 -14.33 -2.38
N SER A 121 1.26 -13.72 -3.39
CA SER A 121 2.50 -12.94 -3.24
C SER A 121 2.36 -11.77 -2.26
N ILE A 122 1.25 -11.02 -2.32
CA ILE A 122 0.97 -9.92 -1.37
C ILE A 122 0.78 -10.44 0.05
N ASP A 123 -0.01 -11.50 0.22
CA ASP A 123 -0.32 -12.09 1.52
C ASP A 123 0.96 -12.65 2.17
N GLU A 124 1.79 -13.37 1.40
CA GLU A 124 3.07 -13.90 1.84
C GLU A 124 4.05 -12.79 2.23
N ALA A 125 4.20 -11.74 1.41
CA ALA A 125 5.07 -10.62 1.72
C ALA A 125 4.67 -9.91 3.04
N ILE A 126 3.37 -9.75 3.27
CA ILE A 126 2.85 -9.16 4.53
C ILE A 126 3.08 -10.08 5.72
N GLU A 127 2.82 -11.39 5.59
CA GLU A 127 3.05 -12.35 6.67
C GLU A 127 4.53 -12.47 7.03
N GLU A 128 5.43 -12.49 6.05
CA GLU A 128 6.86 -12.47 6.29
C GLU A 128 7.28 -11.20 7.05
N TRP A 129 6.82 -10.03 6.62
CA TRP A 129 7.08 -8.78 7.33
C TRP A 129 6.56 -8.82 8.78
N ARG A 130 5.32 -9.31 8.99
CA ARG A 130 4.73 -9.50 10.34
C ARG A 130 5.59 -10.43 11.20
N SER A 131 6.11 -11.51 10.62
CA SER A 131 6.95 -12.48 11.34
C SER A 131 8.26 -11.84 11.81
N ARG A 132 8.94 -11.07 10.94
CA ARG A 132 10.20 -10.38 11.27
C ARG A 132 10.04 -9.35 12.38
N ARG A 133 8.89 -8.68 12.43
CA ARG A 133 8.55 -7.71 13.51
C ARG A 133 8.36 -8.34 14.89
N ARG A 134 8.07 -9.64 14.95
CA ARG A 134 7.83 -10.38 16.21
C ARG A 134 9.10 -11.04 16.74
N ILE A 135 10.22 -10.96 16.01
CA ILE A 135 11.52 -11.44 16.47
C ILE A 135 12.06 -10.38 17.46
N PRO A 136 12.43 -10.76 18.70
CA PRO A 136 12.93 -9.84 19.72
C PRO A 136 14.16 -9.04 19.32
#